data_AF-H5SUE3-F1
#
_entry.id   AF-H5SUE3-F1
#
_cell.length_a   1.000
_cell.length_b   1.000
_cell.length_c   1.000
_cell.angle_alpha   90.00
_cell.angle_beta   90.00
_cell.angle_gamma   90.00
#
_symmetry.space_group_name_H-M   'P 1'
#
loop_
_entity.id
_entity.type
_entity.pdbx_description
1 polymer ?
#
loop_
_entity_poly.entity_id
_entity_poly.type
_entity_poly.pdbx_seq_one_letter_code
_entity_poly.pdbx_strand_id
1 'polypeptide(L)'
;MKAVLKKTEHPYIVRHPRVCGGSPVIRGTRITVWLLAALLRGGATPEEIMRTYPHLEPAQVYDALSYYFDHRREIDREIEENRLVSAMRRFNLRFVPHPSGSFGRLITEEEFRNLKPEEQQQAYTWETLPSQLQR
;
A
#
# COMPACT_ATOMS: atom_id res chain seq x y z
N MET A 1 -40.88 19.22 -16.59
CA MET A 1 -39.53 19.72 -16.27
C MET A 1 -38.67 18.53 -15.84
N LYS A 2 -37.46 18.35 -16.38
CA LYS A 2 -36.51 17.35 -15.86
C LYS A 2 -35.76 17.97 -14.68
N ALA A 3 -35.75 17.29 -13.53
CA ALA A 3 -34.98 17.72 -12.38
C ALA A 3 -33.47 17.69 -12.71
N VAL A 4 -32.73 18.72 -12.28
CA VAL A 4 -31.28 18.75 -12.41
C VAL A 4 -30.68 17.88 -11.30
N LEU A 5 -29.99 16.81 -11.69
CA LEU A 5 -29.24 15.98 -10.75
C LEU A 5 -27.90 16.65 -10.43
N LYS A 6 -27.56 16.73 -9.14
CA LYS A 6 -26.25 17.18 -8.67
C LYS A 6 -25.53 16.01 -8.02
N LYS A 7 -24.41 15.57 -8.60
CA LYS A 7 -23.59 14.50 -8.04
C LYS A 7 -22.95 14.95 -6.72
N THR A 8 -23.00 14.10 -5.71
CA THR A 8 -22.14 14.19 -4.53
C THR A 8 -20.88 13.40 -4.84
N GLU A 9 -19.73 14.08 -4.95
CA GLU A 9 -18.42 13.42 -5.12
C GLU A 9 -17.98 12.72 -3.83
N HIS A 10 -16.74 12.23 -3.76
CA HIS A 10 -16.09 11.68 -2.56
C HIS A 10 -15.60 12.81 -1.64
N PRO A 11 -16.37 13.26 -0.62
CA PRO A 11 -16.02 14.45 0.15
C PRO A 11 -14.76 14.27 1.01
N TYR A 12 -14.41 13.05 1.39
CA TYR A 12 -13.29 12.77 2.28
C TYR A 12 -12.00 12.43 1.52
N ILE A 13 -12.04 12.27 0.21
CA ILE A 13 -10.85 11.91 -0.57
C ILE A 13 -10.26 13.15 -1.24
N VAL A 14 -8.96 13.36 -1.03
CA VAL A 14 -8.21 14.48 -1.58
C VAL A 14 -6.91 14.00 -2.21
N ARG A 15 -6.37 14.78 -3.16
CA ARG A 15 -5.03 14.59 -3.69
C ARG A 15 -4.17 15.79 -3.37
N HIS A 16 -2.97 15.55 -2.89
CA HIS A 16 -1.99 16.60 -2.67
C HIS A 16 -0.62 16.14 -3.23
N PRO A 17 -0.02 16.84 -4.21
CA PRO A 17 1.21 16.38 -4.89
C PRO A 17 2.39 16.06 -3.97
N ARG A 18 2.50 16.77 -2.83
CA ARG A 18 3.54 16.53 -1.81
C ARG A 18 3.21 15.48 -0.75
N VAL A 19 2.04 14.84 -0.82
CA VAL A 19 1.61 13.80 0.15
C VAL A 19 1.51 12.48 -0.59
N CYS A 20 2.21 11.45 -0.11
CA CYS A 20 2.16 10.09 -0.65
C CYS A 20 2.28 10.02 -2.19
N GLY A 21 3.17 10.83 -2.79
CA GLY A 21 3.38 10.84 -4.24
C GLY A 21 2.20 11.38 -5.07
N GLY A 22 1.22 12.03 -4.45
CA GLY A 22 0.01 12.51 -5.13
C GLY A 22 -1.13 11.50 -5.19
N SER A 23 -0.96 10.30 -4.61
CA SER A 23 -2.02 9.31 -4.49
C SER A 23 -3.24 9.85 -3.74
N PRO A 24 -4.45 9.37 -4.03
CA PRO A 24 -5.65 9.72 -3.27
C PRO A 24 -5.48 9.34 -1.80
N VAL A 25 -5.72 10.30 -0.90
CA VAL A 25 -5.65 10.11 0.55
C VAL A 25 -6.93 10.55 1.24
N ILE A 26 -7.20 9.97 2.41
CA ILE A 26 -8.26 10.47 3.29
C ILE A 26 -7.82 11.83 3.84
N ARG A 27 -8.69 12.84 3.66
CA ARG A 27 -8.48 14.24 4.05
C ARG A 27 -8.03 14.34 5.51
N GLY A 28 -6.95 15.08 5.72
CA GLY A 28 -6.37 15.29 7.05
C GLY A 28 -5.44 14.16 7.52
N THR A 29 -5.19 13.15 6.69
CA THR A 29 -4.34 12.00 7.01
C THR A 29 -3.29 11.73 5.92
N ARG A 30 -2.43 10.75 6.16
CA ARG A 30 -1.55 10.15 5.15
C ARG A 30 -1.98 8.72 4.76
N ILE A 31 -3.22 8.35 5.08
CA ILE A 31 -3.80 7.04 4.75
C ILE A 31 -4.31 7.11 3.31
N THR A 32 -3.66 6.37 2.43
CA THR A 32 -4.01 6.31 1.00
C THR A 32 -5.23 5.42 0.77
N VAL A 33 -5.97 5.70 -0.30
CA VAL A 33 -7.09 4.85 -0.72
C VAL A 33 -6.58 3.46 -1.10
N TRP A 34 -5.43 3.37 -1.77
CA TRP A 34 -4.84 2.08 -2.14
C TRP A 34 -4.52 1.21 -0.92
N LEU A 35 -4.13 1.80 0.22
CA LEU A 35 -3.85 1.05 1.44
C LEU A 35 -5.12 0.39 1.98
N LEU A 36 -6.23 1.14 2.06
CA LEU A 36 -7.50 0.57 2.51
C LEU A 36 -8.06 -0.46 1.51
N ALA A 37 -7.90 -0.20 0.21
CA ALA A 37 -8.30 -1.13 -0.83
C ALA A 37 -7.45 -2.43 -0.80
N ALA A 38 -6.16 -2.34 -0.49
CA ALA A 38 -5.30 -3.50 -0.31
C ALA A 38 -5.74 -4.35 0.90
N LEU A 39 -6.07 -3.72 2.03
CA LEU A 39 -6.61 -4.43 3.20
C LEU A 39 -7.92 -5.15 2.86
N LEU A 40 -8.85 -4.46 2.19
CA LEU A 40 -10.11 -5.05 1.73
C LEU A 40 -9.87 -6.24 0.80
N ARG A 41 -8.95 -6.12 -0.17
CA ARG A 41 -8.55 -7.22 -1.07
C ARG A 41 -7.85 -8.38 -0.34
N GLY A 42 -7.18 -8.07 0.77
CA GLY A 42 -6.59 -9.06 1.69
C GLY A 42 -7.62 -9.77 2.56
N GLY A 43 -8.90 -9.43 2.45
CA GLY A 43 -10.01 -10.05 3.17
C GLY A 43 -10.45 -9.29 4.41
N ALA A 44 -9.84 -8.14 4.73
CA ALA A 44 -10.27 -7.34 5.87
C ALA A 44 -11.67 -6.76 5.63
N THR A 45 -12.53 -6.79 6.65
CA THR A 45 -13.82 -6.10 6.59
C THR A 45 -13.65 -4.59 6.83
N PRO A 46 -14.61 -3.73 6.40
CA PRO A 46 -14.59 -2.31 6.74
C PRO A 46 -14.47 -2.05 8.25
N GLU A 47 -15.10 -2.88 9.08
CA GLU A 47 -15.05 -2.78 10.54
C GLU A 47 -13.66 -3.14 11.09
N GLU A 48 -12.98 -4.13 10.49
CA GLU A 48 -11.58 -4.44 10.81
C GLU A 48 -10.66 -3.28 10.45
N ILE A 49 -10.86 -2.68 9.28
CA ILE A 49 -10.12 -1.50 8.84
C ILE A 49 -10.30 -0.35 9.84
N MET A 50 -11.52 -0.09 10.30
CA MET A 50 -11.80 0.94 11.32
C MET A 50 -11.11 0.62 12.66
N ARG A 51 -11.05 -0.66 13.06
CA ARG A 51 -10.30 -1.06 14.27
C ARG A 51 -8.79 -0.86 14.11
N THR A 52 -8.25 -1.08 12.91
CA THR A 52 -6.83 -0.81 12.60
C THR A 52 -6.53 0.69 12.61
N TYR A 53 -7.47 1.53 12.17
CA TYR A 53 -7.34 2.98 12.13
C TYR A 53 -8.43 3.67 12.96
N PRO A 54 -8.36 3.63 14.30
CA PRO A 54 -9.44 4.09 15.18
C PRO A 54 -9.67 5.61 15.16
N HIS A 55 -8.79 6.37 14.51
CA HIS A 55 -8.91 7.80 14.31
C HIS A 55 -9.63 8.16 12.99
N LEU A 56 -9.99 7.17 12.18
CA LEU A 56 -10.81 7.38 10.99
C LEU A 56 -12.28 7.24 11.35
N GLU A 57 -13.06 8.21 10.90
CA GLU A 57 -14.52 8.13 11.00
C GLU A 57 -15.07 7.09 10.01
N PRO A 58 -16.18 6.40 10.33
CA PRO A 58 -16.77 5.41 9.43
C PRO A 58 -17.04 5.97 8.03
N ALA A 59 -17.51 7.22 7.95
CA ALA A 59 -17.78 7.90 6.68
C ALA A 59 -16.52 8.06 5.80
N GLN A 60 -15.34 8.26 6.40
CA GLN A 60 -14.08 8.38 5.66
C GLN A 60 -13.64 7.03 5.09
N VAL A 61 -13.78 5.96 5.88
CA VAL A 61 -13.46 4.59 5.42
C VAL A 61 -14.38 4.20 4.27
N TYR A 62 -15.69 4.34 4.43
CA TYR A 62 -16.63 3.97 3.36
C TYR A 62 -16.48 4.86 2.11
N ASP A 63 -16.18 6.15 2.26
CA ASP A 63 -15.93 7.01 1.11
C ASP A 63 -14.63 6.63 0.36
N ALA A 64 -13.58 6.23 1.08
CA ALA A 64 -12.36 5.69 0.47
C ALA A 64 -12.63 4.39 -0.30
N LEU A 65 -13.42 3.47 0.28
CA LEU A 65 -13.81 2.24 -0.40
C LEU A 65 -14.71 2.50 -1.61
N SER A 66 -15.65 3.44 -1.50
CA SER A 66 -16.46 3.88 -2.64
C SER A 66 -15.59 4.47 -3.75
N TYR A 67 -14.63 5.33 -3.40
CA TYR A 67 -13.66 5.88 -4.36
C TYR A 67 -12.89 4.77 -5.06
N TYR A 68 -12.42 3.77 -4.31
CA TYR A 68 -11.74 2.62 -4.87
C TYR A 68 -12.61 1.89 -5.91
N PHE A 69 -13.88 1.62 -5.62
CA PHE A 69 -14.74 0.93 -6.58
C PHE A 69 -14.98 1.74 -7.86
N ASP A 70 -15.09 3.07 -7.75
CA ASP A 70 -15.24 3.96 -8.91
C ASP A 70 -13.93 4.12 -9.71
N HIS A 71 -12.76 4.00 -9.05
CA HIS A 71 -11.43 4.22 -9.63
C HIS A 71 -10.55 2.96 -9.62
N ARG A 72 -11.18 1.78 -9.71
CA ARG A 72 -10.55 0.49 -9.43
C ARG A 72 -9.26 0.24 -10.21
N ARG A 73 -9.22 0.60 -11.49
CA ARG A 73 -8.02 0.43 -12.34
C ARG A 73 -6.81 1.25 -11.87
N GLU A 74 -7.04 2.47 -11.42
CA GLU A 74 -5.99 3.34 -10.89
C GLU A 74 -5.46 2.75 -9.59
N ILE A 75 -6.37 2.46 -8.66
CA ILE A 75 -6.00 2.02 -7.33
C ILE A 75 -5.39 0.60 -7.35
N ASP A 76 -5.89 -0.31 -8.19
CA ASP A 76 -5.28 -1.65 -8.34
C ASP A 76 -3.85 -1.55 -8.87
N ARG A 77 -3.54 -0.56 -9.72
CA ARG A 77 -2.17 -0.28 -10.14
C ARG A 77 -1.32 0.25 -9.00
N GLU A 78 -1.84 1.19 -8.20
CA GLU A 78 -1.11 1.68 -7.02
C GLU A 78 -0.82 0.55 -6.04
N ILE A 79 -1.77 -0.37 -5.81
CA ILE A 79 -1.55 -1.57 -4.97
C ILE A 79 -0.38 -2.39 -5.53
N GLU A 80 -0.37 -2.65 -6.84
CA GLU A 80 0.69 -3.44 -7.47
C GLU A 80 2.06 -2.74 -7.39
N GLU A 81 2.11 -1.44 -7.66
CA GLU A 81 3.35 -0.65 -7.64
C GLU A 81 3.93 -0.53 -6.23
N ASN A 82 3.09 -0.58 -5.20
CA ASN A 82 3.49 -0.51 -3.80
C ASN A 82 3.74 -1.88 -3.16
N ARG A 83 3.65 -2.99 -3.90
CA ARG A 83 4.06 -4.31 -3.40
C ARG A 83 5.57 -4.38 -3.17
N LEU A 84 5.97 -5.18 -2.19
CA LEU A 84 7.37 -5.43 -1.86
C LEU A 84 8.19 -5.88 -3.08
N VAL A 85 7.69 -6.86 -3.82
CA VAL A 85 8.36 -7.39 -5.02
C VAL A 85 8.52 -6.32 -6.11
N SER A 86 7.52 -5.45 -6.28
CA SER A 86 7.54 -4.34 -7.24
C SER A 86 8.56 -3.29 -6.84
N ALA A 87 8.63 -2.93 -5.55
CA ALA A 87 9.64 -2.02 -5.02
C ALA A 87 11.05 -2.59 -5.18
N MET A 88 11.25 -3.87 -4.84
CA MET A 88 12.54 -4.56 -5.00
C MET A 88 13.01 -4.55 -6.45
N ARG A 89 12.12 -4.86 -7.39
CA ARG A 89 12.43 -4.83 -8.82
C ARG A 89 12.74 -3.43 -9.33
N ARG A 90 11.90 -2.44 -8.96
CA ARG A 90 12.01 -1.05 -9.43
C ARG A 90 13.30 -0.38 -8.98
N PHE A 91 13.72 -0.63 -7.74
CA PHE A 91 14.86 0.02 -7.13
C PHE A 91 16.10 -0.88 -7.04
N ASN A 92 16.05 -2.07 -7.65
CA ASN A 92 17.10 -3.08 -7.59
C ASN A 92 17.55 -3.37 -6.14
N LEU A 93 16.57 -3.62 -5.26
CA LEU A 93 16.79 -3.89 -3.84
C LEU A 93 16.74 -5.39 -3.57
N ARG A 94 17.44 -5.78 -2.50
CA ARG A 94 17.36 -7.12 -1.90
C ARG A 94 16.63 -7.06 -0.58
N PHE A 95 15.88 -8.11 -0.26
CA PHE A 95 15.26 -8.29 1.04
C PHE A 95 16.12 -9.21 1.89
N VAL A 96 16.53 -8.75 3.06
CA VAL A 96 17.23 -9.57 4.05
C VAL A 96 16.29 -9.80 5.23
N PRO A 97 15.87 -11.06 5.49
CA PRO A 97 15.03 -11.38 6.63
C PRO A 97 15.80 -11.12 7.93
N HIS A 98 15.09 -10.71 8.97
CA HIS A 98 15.70 -10.59 10.29
C HIS A 98 15.85 -12.00 10.90
N PRO A 99 16.98 -12.34 11.55
CA PRO A 99 17.20 -13.68 12.10
C PRO A 99 16.16 -14.17 13.11
N SER A 100 15.51 -13.26 13.83
CA SER A 100 14.45 -13.61 14.79
C SER A 100 13.08 -13.85 14.15
N GLY A 101 12.96 -13.77 12.82
CA GLY A 101 11.68 -13.85 12.11
C GLY A 101 10.83 -12.59 12.21
N SER A 102 11.33 -11.52 12.83
CA SER A 102 10.72 -10.19 12.77
C SER A 102 10.87 -9.56 11.38
N PHE A 103 10.28 -8.38 11.19
CA PHE A 103 10.39 -7.64 9.92
C PHE A 103 11.84 -7.50 9.47
N GLY A 104 12.12 -7.97 8.25
CA GLY A 104 13.41 -7.82 7.59
C GLY A 104 13.65 -6.41 7.09
N ARG A 105 14.72 -6.23 6.32
CA ARG A 105 15.10 -4.94 5.73
C ARG A 105 15.29 -5.06 4.23
N LEU A 106 14.99 -3.98 3.53
CA LEU A 106 15.40 -3.78 2.15
C LEU A 106 16.76 -3.10 2.11
N ILE A 107 17.65 -3.60 1.27
CA ILE A 107 18.99 -3.06 1.09
C ILE A 107 19.30 -2.89 -0.39
N THR A 108 20.17 -1.94 -0.69
CA THR A 108 20.76 -1.75 -2.00
C THR A 108 21.80 -2.82 -2.32
N GLU A 109 22.18 -2.93 -3.59
CA GLU A 109 23.26 -3.84 -4.01
C GLU A 109 24.62 -3.45 -3.40
N GLU A 110 24.86 -2.17 -3.14
CA GLU A 110 26.07 -1.70 -2.49
C GLU A 110 26.15 -2.16 -1.03
N GLU A 111 25.07 -1.99 -0.29
CA GLU A 111 24.97 -2.47 1.11
C GLU A 111 25.10 -3.99 1.19
N PHE A 112 24.51 -4.72 0.24
CA PHE A 112 24.61 -6.18 0.18
C PHE A 112 26.06 -6.68 0.12
N ARG A 113 26.91 -6.05 -0.70
CA ARG A 113 28.35 -6.42 -0.82
C ARG A 113 29.11 -6.27 0.49
N ASN A 114 28.66 -5.36 1.36
CA ASN A 114 29.28 -5.07 2.64
C ASN A 114 28.72 -5.93 3.79
N LEU A 115 27.72 -6.76 3.55
CA LEU A 115 27.18 -7.68 4.55
C LEU A 115 28.11 -8.86 4.82
N LYS A 116 27.92 -9.48 5.99
CA LYS A 116 28.60 -10.73 6.33
C LYS A 116 28.10 -11.88 5.43
N PRO A 117 28.94 -12.87 5.11
CA PRO A 117 28.56 -13.97 4.22
C PRO A 117 27.29 -14.72 4.63
N GLU A 118 27.04 -14.88 5.93
CA GLU A 118 25.85 -15.53 6.47
C GLU A 118 24.56 -14.75 6.21
N GLU A 119 24.62 -13.42 6.20
CA GLU A 119 23.47 -12.55 5.88
C GLU A 119 23.25 -12.49 4.36
N GLN A 120 24.34 -12.54 3.58
CA GLN A 120 24.26 -12.56 2.12
C GLN A 120 23.52 -13.81 1.60
N GLN A 121 23.76 -14.97 2.22
CA GLN A 121 23.11 -16.23 1.86
C GLN A 121 21.60 -16.23 2.14
N GLN A 122 21.12 -15.36 3.01
CA GLN A 122 19.71 -15.24 3.38
C GLN A 122 18.98 -14.14 2.60
N ALA A 123 19.69 -13.38 1.76
CA ALA A 123 19.11 -12.29 1.00
C ALA A 123 18.34 -12.79 -0.23
N TYR A 124 17.16 -12.24 -0.45
CA TYR A 124 16.32 -12.50 -1.60
C TYR A 124 16.37 -11.36 -2.60
N THR A 125 16.40 -11.68 -3.89
CA THR A 125 16.10 -10.74 -4.97
C THR A 125 14.59 -10.76 -5.25
N TRP A 126 14.11 -9.93 -6.16
CA TRP A 126 12.70 -9.95 -6.54
C TRP A 126 12.33 -11.26 -7.29
N GLU A 127 13.28 -11.94 -7.93
CA GLU A 127 13.10 -13.24 -8.57
C GLU A 127 13.06 -14.40 -7.57
N THR A 128 13.80 -14.30 -6.45
CA THR A 128 13.93 -15.39 -5.47
C THR A 128 13.09 -15.21 -4.21
N LEU A 129 12.33 -14.11 -4.11
CA LEU A 129 11.48 -13.81 -2.96
C LEU A 129 10.42 -14.90 -2.77
N PRO A 130 10.26 -15.49 -1.56
CA PRO A 130 9.21 -16.47 -1.29
C PRO A 130 7.79 -15.94 -1.57
N SER A 131 6.92 -16.77 -2.13
CA SER A 131 5.54 -16.37 -2.50
C SER A 131 4.70 -15.85 -1.34
N GLN A 132 4.98 -16.31 -0.11
CA GLN A 132 4.34 -15.81 1.12
C GLN A 132 4.64 -14.33 1.38
N LEU A 133 5.78 -13.83 0.90
CA LEU A 133 6.23 -12.43 1.02
C LEU A 133 5.91 -11.58 -0.21
N GLN A 134 5.34 -12.18 -1.26
CA GLN A 134 4.95 -11.49 -2.49
C GLN A 134 3.51 -10.94 -2.45
N ARG A 135 2.75 -11.23 -1.39
CA ARG A 135 1.31 -10.92 -1.30
C ARG A 135 1.05 -9.42 -1.13
#